data_AF-A0A4R8SHJ4-F1
#
_entry.id   AF-A0A4R8SHJ4-F1
#
_cell.length_a   1.000
_cell.length_b   1.000
_cell.length_c   1.000
_cell.angle_alpha   90.00
_cell.angle_beta   90.00
_cell.angle_gamma   90.00
#
_symmetry.space_group_name_H-M   'P 1'
#
loop_
_entity.id
_entity.type
_entity.pdbx_description
1 polymer ?
#
loop_
_entity_poly.entity_id
_entity_poly.type
_entity_poly.pdbx_seq_one_letter_code
_entity_poly.pdbx_strand_id
1 'polypeptide(L)'
;MACASAVLATSVGVNAPPGPSLRSAQFDVDLAAASVQPPPGALITQFLANQVQNCSLICPFVVQGAVQVPTAALLAPGTFVTQLQSGQPLVQALGLAGATVSGAANDVWTGLIRTDLDQVVPRTQFGTEVIAVGLVRIGEAAFTQPGQLPGVLGQARSDLFDALNNPPGPESVPVVHTPLEAAAVRGTEVFWAVAFHSTEQLTLIVTRVPNAFLTTLGNTGDVGKAVQATGAAVGTTISESVAPIRDALSKPIPITPRAAAITPDTTTIESKATGKATGKATEAIKATPQTKVPTVRPDLTPKQTTMLTKPPVLMSKPDPGLSPTAKQPNVMRGLGGAIKKVLGDVSGKKPSGPDKPAKKATGD
;
A
#
# COMPACT_ATOMS: atom_id res chain seq x y z
N MET A 1 -14.17 -10.44 2.86
CA MET A 1 -12.94 -10.12 2.10
C MET A 1 -11.83 -10.81 2.86
N ALA A 2 -11.35 -11.92 2.33
CA ALA A 2 -10.40 -12.78 3.00
C ALA A 2 -9.03 -12.11 2.96
N CYS A 3 -8.31 -12.10 4.08
CA CYS A 3 -6.86 -11.94 4.09
C CYS A 3 -6.26 -13.14 3.35
N ALA A 4 -6.33 -13.13 2.03
CA ALA A 4 -5.76 -14.15 1.17
C ALA A 4 -4.31 -13.77 0.90
N SER A 5 -3.47 -13.86 1.94
CA SER A 5 -2.02 -13.91 1.75
C SER A 5 -1.66 -15.31 1.26
N ALA A 6 -1.89 -15.56 -0.04
CA ALA A 6 -1.32 -16.71 -0.72
C ALA A 6 0.17 -16.42 -0.99
N VAL A 7 1.00 -16.59 0.04
CA VAL A 7 2.44 -16.73 -0.18
C VAL A 7 2.65 -18.16 -0.66
N LEU A 8 2.75 -18.32 -1.99
CA LEU A 8 3.23 -19.56 -2.60
C LEU A 8 4.71 -19.74 -2.23
N ALA A 9 4.96 -20.44 -1.12
CA ALA A 9 6.26 -21.02 -0.84
C ALA A 9 6.46 -22.22 -1.78
N THR A 10 6.93 -21.98 -3.00
CA THR A 10 7.43 -23.07 -3.85
C THR A 10 8.80 -23.49 -3.32
N SER A 11 8.80 -24.43 -2.38
CA SER A 11 9.99 -25.19 -2.02
C SER A 11 10.36 -26.11 -3.19
N VAL A 12 11.29 -25.69 -4.04
CA VAL A 12 11.92 -26.59 -5.00
C VAL A 12 12.88 -27.47 -4.20
N GLY A 13 12.43 -28.68 -3.86
CA GLY A 13 13.27 -29.72 -3.30
C GLY A 13 14.26 -30.19 -4.35
N VAL A 14 15.51 -29.73 -4.26
CA VAL A 14 16.60 -30.25 -5.08
C VAL A 14 17.12 -31.53 -4.43
N ASN A 15 16.81 -32.68 -5.03
CA ASN A 15 17.50 -33.93 -4.71
C ASN A 15 18.98 -33.78 -5.09
N ALA A 16 19.88 -33.88 -4.10
CA ALA A 16 21.31 -33.85 -4.33
C ALA A 16 21.79 -35.17 -4.97
N PRO A 17 22.60 -35.15 -6.05
CA PRO A 17 23.30 -36.33 -6.53
C PRO A 17 24.54 -36.63 -5.67
N PRO A 18 25.00 -37.90 -5.60
CA PRO A 18 26.13 -38.29 -4.76
C PRO A 18 27.44 -37.69 -5.28
N GLY A 19 28.25 -37.18 -4.33
CA GLY A 19 29.38 -36.29 -4.58
C GLY A 19 30.62 -36.92 -5.24
N PRO A 20 31.65 -36.07 -5.45
CA PRO A 20 32.95 -36.42 -4.89
C PRO A 20 33.67 -35.25 -4.17
N SER A 21 34.54 -35.67 -3.25
CA SER A 21 35.63 -34.98 -2.53
C SER A 21 35.33 -33.65 -1.82
N LEU A 22 35.17 -33.77 -0.49
CA LEU A 22 35.34 -32.71 0.49
C LEU A 22 36.69 -31.98 0.30
N ARG A 23 36.66 -30.82 -0.34
CA ARG A 23 37.51 -29.72 0.09
C ARG A 23 36.83 -29.11 1.30
N SER A 24 37.42 -29.27 2.48
CA SER A 24 37.06 -28.48 3.66
C SER A 24 37.34 -27.01 3.34
N ALA A 25 36.35 -26.32 2.81
CA ALA A 25 36.30 -24.86 2.87
C ALA A 25 36.00 -24.53 4.33
N GLN A 26 37.04 -24.16 5.09
CA GLN A 26 36.82 -23.44 6.34
C GLN A 26 36.23 -22.08 5.95
N PHE A 27 34.92 -21.95 6.10
CA PHE A 27 34.28 -20.65 6.17
C PHE A 27 34.63 -20.10 7.54
N ASP A 28 35.51 -19.11 7.59
CA ASP A 28 35.68 -18.27 8.77
C ASP A 28 34.35 -17.52 8.94
N VAL A 29 33.48 -18.05 9.80
CA VAL A 29 32.28 -17.35 10.23
C VAL A 29 32.79 -16.33 11.22
N ASP A 30 33.02 -15.11 10.74
CA ASP A 30 33.36 -13.98 11.58
C ASP A 30 32.24 -13.82 12.64
N LEU A 31 32.53 -14.24 13.87
CA LEU A 31 31.57 -14.21 14.99
C LEU A 31 31.10 -12.77 15.30
N ALA A 32 31.83 -11.75 14.83
CA ALA A 32 31.38 -10.36 14.90
C ALA A 32 30.20 -10.09 13.94
N ALA A 33 30.13 -10.74 12.77
CA ALA A 33 28.99 -10.61 11.86
C ALA A 33 27.73 -11.32 12.39
N ALA A 34 27.89 -12.37 13.20
CA ALA A 34 26.77 -13.01 13.91
C ALA A 34 26.13 -12.11 14.97
N SER A 35 26.84 -11.09 15.46
CA SER A 35 26.34 -10.14 16.46
C SER A 35 25.44 -9.04 15.89
N VAL A 36 25.39 -8.89 14.56
CA VAL A 36 24.58 -7.88 13.84
C VAL A 36 23.34 -8.51 13.19
N GLN A 37 23.24 -9.84 13.13
CA GLN A 37 22.11 -10.50 12.49
C GLN A 37 20.90 -10.62 13.43
N PRO A 38 19.67 -10.44 12.90
CA PRO A 38 18.45 -10.64 13.68
C PRO A 38 18.40 -12.06 14.26
N PRO A 39 18.01 -12.24 15.54
CA PRO A 39 17.92 -13.56 16.15
C PRO A 39 17.08 -14.55 15.31
N PRO A 40 17.35 -15.86 15.39
CA PRO A 40 16.47 -16.87 14.80
C PRO A 40 15.02 -16.64 15.23
N GLY A 41 14.10 -16.61 14.26
CA GLY A 41 12.67 -16.36 14.52
C GLY A 41 12.27 -14.88 14.67
N ALA A 42 13.21 -13.93 14.72
CA ALA A 42 12.90 -12.51 14.87
C ALA A 42 12.06 -11.96 13.69
N LEU A 43 12.37 -12.37 12.45
CA LEU A 43 11.59 -12.00 11.26
C LEU A 43 10.14 -12.51 11.33
N ILE A 44 9.94 -13.76 11.74
CA ILE A 44 8.60 -14.37 11.84
C ILE A 44 7.81 -13.67 12.95
N THR A 45 8.46 -13.44 14.10
CA THR A 45 7.84 -12.76 15.24
C THR A 45 7.43 -11.33 14.85
N GLN A 46 8.30 -10.61 14.16
CA GLN A 46 8.01 -9.25 13.71
C GLN A 46 6.92 -9.23 12.64
N PHE A 47 6.93 -10.17 11.69
CA PHE A 47 5.84 -10.31 10.72
C PHE A 47 4.48 -10.52 11.42
N LEU A 48 4.41 -11.42 12.41
CA LEU A 48 3.19 -11.64 13.17
C LEU A 48 2.77 -10.40 13.98
N ALA A 49 3.72 -9.67 14.57
CA ALA A 49 3.44 -8.40 15.23
C ALA A 49 2.85 -7.38 14.26
N ASN A 50 3.37 -7.31 13.03
CA ASN A 50 2.87 -6.43 11.98
C ASN A 50 1.43 -6.80 11.58
N GLN A 51 1.09 -8.09 11.49
CA GLN A 51 -0.29 -8.51 11.22
C GLN A 51 -1.26 -8.03 12.30
N VAL A 52 -0.87 -8.11 13.59
CA VAL A 52 -1.68 -7.62 14.70
C VAL A 52 -1.82 -6.10 14.66
N GLN A 53 -0.73 -5.37 14.41
CA GLN A 53 -0.74 -3.91 14.30
C GLN A 53 -1.61 -3.45 13.12
N ASN A 54 -1.45 -4.05 11.94
CA ASN A 54 -2.21 -3.72 10.74
C ASN A 54 -3.71 -4.01 10.95
N CYS A 55 -4.08 -5.14 11.58
CA CYS A 55 -5.47 -5.35 11.98
C CYS A 55 -5.93 -4.30 12.99
N SER A 56 -5.14 -3.91 13.99
CA SER A 56 -5.59 -2.89 14.96
C SER A 56 -5.96 -1.55 14.31
N LEU A 57 -5.37 -1.23 13.14
CA LEU A 57 -5.72 -0.05 12.34
C LEU A 57 -7.00 -0.23 11.53
N ILE A 58 -7.19 -1.39 10.90
CA ILE A 58 -8.28 -1.65 9.96
C ILE A 58 -9.54 -2.22 10.63
N CYS A 59 -9.36 -3.06 11.64
CA CYS A 59 -10.40 -3.78 12.35
C CYS A 59 -11.47 -2.86 13.00
N PRO A 60 -11.16 -1.62 13.47
CA PRO A 60 -12.19 -0.65 13.85
C PRO A 60 -13.21 -0.37 12.75
N PHE A 61 -12.79 -0.28 11.48
CA PHE A 61 -13.73 -0.07 10.36
C PHE A 61 -14.59 -1.29 10.07
N VAL A 62 -14.08 -2.51 10.32
CA VAL A 62 -14.90 -3.73 10.21
C VAL A 62 -16.00 -3.74 11.26
N VAL A 63 -15.66 -3.41 12.51
CA VAL A 63 -16.64 -3.28 13.60
C VAL A 63 -17.63 -2.14 13.30
N GLN A 64 -17.12 -1.00 12.84
CA GLN A 64 -17.93 0.14 12.43
C GLN A 64 -18.92 -0.26 11.32
N GLY A 65 -18.47 -1.01 10.30
CA GLY A 65 -19.32 -1.52 9.24
C GLY A 65 -20.39 -2.48 9.72
N ALA A 66 -20.02 -3.39 10.62
CA ALA A 66 -20.93 -4.36 11.22
C ALA A 66 -22.03 -3.72 12.07
N VAL A 67 -21.82 -2.49 12.57
CA VAL A 67 -22.80 -1.76 13.39
C VAL A 67 -23.53 -0.69 12.57
N GLN A 68 -22.80 0.20 11.89
CA GLN A 68 -23.38 1.37 11.23
C GLN A 68 -24.23 0.99 10.02
N VAL A 69 -23.83 0.03 9.19
CA VAL A 69 -24.61 -0.33 8.00
C VAL A 69 -25.94 -0.98 8.39
N PRO A 70 -26.00 -1.97 9.31
CA PRO A 70 -27.27 -2.49 9.78
C PRO A 70 -28.12 -1.44 10.51
N THR A 71 -27.50 -0.58 11.32
CA THR A 71 -28.22 0.51 12.00
C THR A 71 -28.86 1.47 10.98
N ALA A 72 -28.12 1.89 9.96
CA ALA A 72 -28.65 2.73 8.89
C ALA A 72 -29.78 2.02 8.12
N ALA A 73 -29.63 0.72 7.85
CA ALA A 73 -30.68 -0.07 7.21
C ALA A 73 -31.96 -0.16 8.06
N LEU A 74 -31.84 -0.26 9.39
CA LEU A 74 -32.98 -0.23 10.31
C LEU A 74 -33.65 1.14 10.39
N LEU A 75 -32.88 2.23 10.21
CA LEU A 75 -33.40 3.60 10.23
C LEU A 75 -34.04 4.02 8.91
N ALA A 76 -33.63 3.43 7.77
CA ALA A 76 -34.06 3.84 6.44
C ALA A 76 -35.59 3.88 6.23
N PRO A 77 -36.41 2.92 6.73
CA PRO A 77 -37.86 3.01 6.63
C PRO A 77 -38.43 4.22 7.39
N GLY A 78 -37.88 4.52 8.57
CA GLY A 78 -38.26 5.68 9.37
C GLY A 78 -37.91 6.98 8.66
N THR A 79 -36.72 7.06 8.05
CA THR A 79 -36.32 8.19 7.20
C THR A 79 -37.28 8.38 6.03
N PHE A 80 -37.64 7.29 5.33
CA PHE A 80 -38.58 7.34 4.21
C PHE A 80 -39.94 7.91 4.62
N VAL A 81 -40.54 7.39 5.70
CA VAL A 81 -41.84 7.87 6.21
C VAL A 81 -41.74 9.33 6.63
N THR A 82 -40.67 9.72 7.33
CA THR A 82 -40.46 11.09 7.78
C THR A 82 -40.36 12.06 6.59
N GLN A 83 -39.67 11.68 5.52
CA GLN A 83 -39.55 12.52 4.32
C GLN A 83 -40.87 12.63 3.56
N LEU A 84 -41.67 11.57 3.47
CA LEU A 84 -43.01 11.67 2.89
C LEU A 84 -43.92 12.58 3.72
N GLN A 85 -43.87 12.47 5.05
CA GLN A 85 -44.64 13.32 5.96
C GLN A 85 -44.21 14.79 5.91
N SER A 86 -42.94 15.07 5.60
CA SER A 86 -42.44 16.43 5.37
C SER A 86 -42.77 16.98 3.98
N GLY A 87 -43.53 16.24 3.17
CA GLY A 87 -43.99 16.66 1.84
C GLY A 87 -42.98 16.45 0.73
N GLN A 88 -41.91 15.68 0.96
CA GLN A 88 -40.95 15.37 -0.10
C GLN A 88 -41.60 14.49 -1.18
N PRO A 89 -41.28 14.71 -2.47
CA PRO A 89 -41.68 13.80 -3.54
C PRO A 89 -41.20 12.37 -3.27
N LEU A 90 -41.98 11.37 -3.69
CA LEU A 90 -41.68 9.95 -3.47
C LEU A 90 -40.24 9.56 -3.86
N VAL A 91 -39.80 10.00 -5.05
CA VAL A 91 -38.46 9.72 -5.59
C VAL A 91 -37.37 10.32 -4.69
N GLN A 92 -37.61 11.51 -4.17
CA GLN A 92 -36.69 12.20 -3.29
C GLN A 92 -36.63 11.54 -1.91
N ALA A 93 -37.77 11.16 -1.35
CA ALA A 93 -37.85 10.38 -0.11
C ALA A 93 -37.12 9.03 -0.22
N LEU A 94 -37.26 8.33 -1.36
CA LEU A 94 -36.51 7.10 -1.64
C LEU A 94 -35.00 7.34 -1.74
N GLY A 95 -34.59 8.41 -2.44
CA GLY A 95 -33.19 8.80 -2.55
C GLY A 95 -32.55 9.08 -1.19
N LEU A 96 -33.22 9.90 -0.36
CA LEU A 96 -32.74 10.23 0.99
C LEU A 96 -32.70 9.01 1.90
N ALA A 97 -33.73 8.17 1.89
CA ALA A 97 -33.75 6.94 2.68
C ALA A 97 -32.65 5.97 2.24
N GLY A 98 -32.46 5.78 0.93
CA GLY A 98 -31.38 4.95 0.40
C GLY A 98 -29.98 5.50 0.73
N ALA A 99 -29.82 6.82 0.66
CA ALA A 99 -28.57 7.52 0.99
C ALA A 99 -28.12 7.29 2.43
N THR A 100 -29.04 7.00 3.36
CA THR A 100 -28.64 6.64 4.74
C THR A 100 -27.78 5.37 4.77
N VAL A 101 -28.17 4.33 4.02
CA VAL A 101 -27.47 3.05 4.01
C VAL A 101 -26.23 3.12 3.12
N SER A 102 -26.37 3.68 1.91
CA SER A 102 -25.24 3.78 0.99
C SER A 102 -24.18 4.76 1.47
N GLY A 103 -24.57 5.83 2.18
CA GLY A 103 -23.65 6.74 2.86
C GLY A 103 -22.86 6.05 3.96
N ALA A 104 -23.53 5.35 4.88
CA ALA A 104 -22.86 4.59 5.94
C ALA A 104 -21.89 3.53 5.37
N ALA A 105 -22.32 2.80 4.33
CA ALA A 105 -21.46 1.83 3.65
C ALA A 105 -20.26 2.51 2.98
N ASN A 106 -20.47 3.64 2.31
CA ASN A 106 -19.42 4.40 1.65
C ASN A 106 -18.38 4.95 2.64
N ASP A 107 -18.81 5.48 3.78
CA ASP A 107 -17.91 6.05 4.77
C ASP A 107 -17.03 4.98 5.41
N VAL A 108 -17.62 3.83 5.75
CA VAL A 108 -16.89 2.67 6.28
C VAL A 108 -15.87 2.16 5.26
N TRP A 109 -16.29 1.93 4.01
CA TRP A 109 -15.41 1.36 3.00
C TRP A 109 -14.30 2.32 2.59
N THR A 110 -14.62 3.61 2.48
CA THR A 110 -13.64 4.65 2.19
C THR A 110 -12.64 4.79 3.32
N GLY A 111 -13.09 4.78 4.58
CA GLY A 111 -12.21 4.82 5.74
C GLY A 111 -11.28 3.61 5.82
N LEU A 112 -11.84 2.41 5.58
CA LEU A 112 -11.07 1.17 5.53
C LEU A 112 -9.97 1.21 4.47
N ILE A 113 -10.33 1.53 3.22
CA ILE A 113 -9.39 1.50 2.09
C ILE A 113 -8.33 2.60 2.22
N ARG A 114 -8.71 3.80 2.65
CA ARG A 114 -7.71 4.86 2.89
C ARG A 114 -6.76 4.48 4.01
N THR A 115 -7.26 3.89 5.10
CA THR A 115 -6.39 3.45 6.20
C THR A 115 -5.42 2.36 5.74
N ASP A 116 -5.88 1.41 4.93
CA ASP A 116 -5.02 0.36 4.38
C ASP A 116 -3.94 0.97 3.46
N LEU A 117 -4.36 1.78 2.48
CA LEU A 117 -3.46 2.39 1.50
C LEU A 117 -2.50 3.44 2.08
N ASP A 118 -2.88 4.15 3.14
CA ASP A 118 -2.08 5.24 3.71
C ASP A 118 -1.18 4.76 4.87
N GLN A 119 -1.44 3.59 5.45
CA GLN A 119 -0.73 3.12 6.65
C GLN A 119 -0.11 1.74 6.50
N VAL A 120 -0.86 0.77 5.94
CA VAL A 120 -0.48 -0.65 5.94
C VAL A 120 0.27 -1.02 4.65
N VAL A 121 -0.24 -0.59 3.50
CA VAL A 121 0.38 -0.84 2.21
C VAL A 121 1.78 -0.24 2.11
N PRO A 122 2.03 1.04 2.48
CA PRO A 122 3.37 1.64 2.33
C PRO A 122 4.43 0.90 3.14
N ARG A 123 4.07 0.41 4.34
CA ARG A 123 4.96 -0.41 5.17
C ARG A 123 5.33 -1.73 4.49
N THR A 124 4.34 -2.41 3.92
CA THR A 124 4.51 -3.72 3.27
C THR A 124 5.28 -3.58 1.96
N GLN A 125 4.98 -2.51 1.22
CA GLN A 125 5.71 -2.11 0.03
C GLN A 125 7.18 -1.85 0.34
N PHE A 126 7.50 -1.01 1.33
CA PHE A 126 8.88 -0.74 1.71
C PHE A 126 9.67 -2.01 2.06
N GLY A 127 9.07 -2.92 2.83
CA GLY A 127 9.68 -4.22 3.12
C GLY A 127 9.97 -5.05 1.84
N THR A 128 9.09 -4.99 0.85
CA THR A 128 9.27 -5.67 -0.45
C THR A 128 10.37 -5.01 -1.27
N GLU A 129 10.47 -3.69 -1.25
CA GLU A 129 11.52 -2.96 -1.95
C GLU A 129 12.90 -3.22 -1.35
N VAL A 130 12.99 -3.29 -0.01
CA VAL A 130 14.21 -3.71 0.69
C VAL A 130 14.61 -5.14 0.28
N ILE A 131 13.66 -6.06 0.16
CA ILE A 131 13.91 -7.41 -0.38
C ILE A 131 14.42 -7.33 -1.82
N ALA A 132 13.81 -6.51 -2.67
CA ALA A 132 14.20 -6.37 -4.06
C ALA A 132 15.64 -5.85 -4.21
N VAL A 133 16.01 -4.83 -3.44
CA VAL A 133 17.39 -4.31 -3.35
C VAL A 133 18.35 -5.39 -2.83
N GLY A 134 17.96 -6.11 -1.78
CA GLY A 134 18.75 -7.21 -1.23
C GLY A 134 19.00 -8.32 -2.25
N LEU A 135 17.98 -8.71 -3.03
CA LEU A 135 18.09 -9.73 -4.07
C LEU A 135 19.02 -9.31 -5.20
N VAL A 136 18.98 -8.04 -5.62
CA VAL A 136 19.94 -7.49 -6.60
C VAL A 136 21.37 -7.63 -6.07
N ARG A 137 21.63 -7.21 -4.82
CA ARG A 137 22.95 -7.30 -4.19
C ARG A 137 23.44 -8.74 -4.04
N ILE A 138 22.56 -9.66 -3.63
CA ILE A 138 22.86 -11.09 -3.53
C ILE A 138 23.24 -11.65 -4.90
N GLY A 139 22.48 -11.31 -5.95
CA GLY A 139 22.78 -11.72 -7.32
C GLY A 139 24.14 -11.20 -7.78
N GLU A 140 24.39 -9.91 -7.63
CA GLU A 140 25.68 -9.30 -7.98
C GLU A 140 26.86 -9.96 -7.25
N ALA A 141 26.74 -10.19 -5.94
CA ALA A 141 27.76 -10.84 -5.14
C ALA A 141 27.99 -12.30 -5.57
N ALA A 142 26.93 -13.05 -5.86
CA ALA A 142 27.05 -14.44 -6.31
C ALA A 142 27.86 -14.56 -7.63
N PHE A 143 27.72 -13.60 -8.54
CA PHE A 143 28.43 -13.61 -9.83
C PHE A 143 29.82 -12.98 -9.78
N THR A 144 30.03 -11.94 -8.97
CA THR A 144 31.27 -11.14 -9.02
C THR A 144 32.19 -11.42 -7.84
N GLN A 145 31.65 -11.74 -6.67
CA GLN A 145 32.39 -11.84 -5.41
C GLN A 145 31.75 -12.92 -4.49
N PRO A 146 31.76 -14.20 -4.90
CA PRO A 146 31.03 -15.25 -4.18
C PRO A 146 31.49 -15.44 -2.73
N GLY A 147 32.74 -15.08 -2.41
CA GLY A 147 33.26 -15.09 -1.03
C GLY A 147 32.56 -14.10 -0.09
N GLN A 148 31.90 -13.05 -0.62
CA GLN A 148 31.15 -12.07 0.17
C GLN A 148 29.67 -12.46 0.38
N LEU A 149 29.20 -13.53 -0.26
CA LEU A 149 27.80 -13.93 -0.26
C LEU A 149 27.21 -14.10 1.16
N PRO A 150 27.90 -14.74 2.14
CA PRO A 150 27.38 -14.84 3.50
C PRO A 150 27.16 -13.48 4.16
N GLY A 151 28.07 -12.53 3.93
CA GLY A 151 27.97 -11.16 4.46
C GLY A 151 26.79 -10.39 3.85
N VAL A 152 26.63 -10.46 2.53
CA VAL A 152 25.51 -9.80 1.82
C VAL A 152 24.16 -10.39 2.22
N LEU A 153 24.08 -11.70 2.41
CA LEU A 153 22.86 -12.36 2.89
C LEU A 153 22.53 -11.93 4.33
N GLY A 154 23.55 -11.80 5.18
CA GLY A 154 23.42 -11.26 6.53
C GLY A 154 22.87 -9.84 6.56
N GLN A 155 23.41 -8.97 5.70
CA GLN A 155 22.94 -7.58 5.57
C GLN A 155 21.50 -7.54 5.07
N ALA A 156 21.15 -8.28 4.03
CA ALA A 156 19.77 -8.32 3.51
C ALA A 156 18.77 -8.78 4.57
N ARG A 157 19.16 -9.72 5.45
CA ARG A 157 18.35 -10.15 6.59
C ARG A 157 18.18 -9.03 7.62
N SER A 158 19.24 -8.29 7.93
CA SER A 158 19.19 -7.14 8.85
C SER A 158 18.31 -6.03 8.29
N ASP A 159 18.54 -5.63 7.04
CA ASP A 159 17.77 -4.59 6.36
C ASP A 159 16.28 -4.94 6.33
N LEU A 160 15.93 -6.20 6.04
CA LEU A 160 14.55 -6.67 6.09
C LEU A 160 13.96 -6.62 7.51
N PHE A 161 14.74 -7.00 8.52
CA PHE A 161 14.27 -6.91 9.90
C PHE A 161 14.01 -5.46 10.30
N ASP A 162 14.89 -4.53 9.95
CA ASP A 162 14.70 -3.10 10.19
C ASP A 162 13.47 -2.58 9.44
N ALA A 163 13.28 -3.00 8.19
CA ALA A 163 12.10 -2.65 7.41
C ALA A 163 10.79 -3.17 8.04
N LEU A 164 10.79 -4.38 8.59
CA LEU A 164 9.64 -4.92 9.31
C LEU A 164 9.37 -4.18 10.63
N ASN A 165 10.39 -3.54 11.22
CA ASN A 165 10.24 -2.71 12.41
C ASN A 165 9.80 -1.27 12.12
N ASN A 166 9.76 -0.85 10.85
CA ASN A 166 9.25 0.47 10.52
C ASN A 166 7.79 0.64 10.96
N PRO A 167 7.43 1.81 11.52
CA PRO A 167 6.04 2.09 11.89
C PRO A 167 5.14 2.14 10.64
N PRO A 168 3.83 1.88 10.78
CA PRO A 168 2.85 2.24 9.77
C PRO A 168 2.90 3.75 9.49
N GLY A 169 2.63 4.14 8.24
CA GLY A 169 2.63 5.55 7.86
C GLY A 169 3.15 5.77 6.44
N PRO A 170 3.59 7.01 6.11
CA PRO A 170 4.00 7.34 4.76
C PRO A 170 5.17 6.49 4.30
N GLU A 171 5.20 6.27 3.00
CA GLU A 171 6.21 5.46 2.32
C GLU A 171 7.62 5.96 2.64
N SER A 172 8.46 5.02 3.08
CA SER A 172 9.91 5.20 3.15
C SER A 172 10.50 4.72 1.83
N VAL A 173 11.57 5.36 1.36
CA VAL A 173 12.28 4.91 0.15
C VAL A 173 13.54 4.18 0.60
N PRO A 174 13.82 2.96 0.10
CA PRO A 174 15.03 2.24 0.48
C PRO A 174 16.28 2.94 -0.06
N VAL A 175 17.39 2.78 0.66
CA VAL A 175 18.67 3.30 0.19
C VAL A 175 19.17 2.44 -0.97
N VAL A 176 19.18 3.03 -2.17
CA VAL A 176 19.71 2.41 -3.38
C VAL A 176 21.05 3.02 -3.79
N HIS A 177 21.95 2.18 -4.31
CA HIS A 177 23.32 2.54 -4.68
C HIS A 177 23.61 2.39 -6.17
N THR A 178 22.79 1.64 -6.91
CA THR A 178 23.00 1.36 -8.33
C THR A 178 21.74 1.62 -9.15
N PRO A 179 21.86 1.86 -10.47
CA PRO A 179 20.70 1.94 -11.36
C PRO A 179 19.85 0.66 -11.38
N LEU A 180 20.48 -0.51 -11.16
CA LEU A 180 19.78 -1.79 -11.11
C LEU A 180 18.92 -1.92 -9.84
N GLU A 181 19.46 -1.49 -8.69
CA GLU A 181 18.69 -1.40 -7.44
C GLU A 181 17.51 -0.41 -7.59
N ALA A 182 17.76 0.77 -8.18
CA ALA A 182 16.71 1.76 -8.46
C ALA A 182 15.63 1.21 -9.40
N ALA A 183 16.00 0.44 -10.43
CA ALA A 183 15.05 -0.21 -11.33
C ALA A 183 14.21 -1.28 -10.62
N ALA A 184 14.81 -2.04 -9.69
CA ALA A 184 14.11 -3.04 -8.89
C ALA A 184 13.09 -2.40 -7.92
N VAL A 185 13.45 -1.29 -7.27
CA VAL A 185 12.52 -0.51 -6.44
C VAL A 185 11.37 0.02 -7.28
N ARG A 186 11.67 0.68 -8.41
CA ARG A 186 10.62 1.18 -9.32
C ARG A 186 9.69 0.08 -9.83
N GLY A 187 10.22 -1.09 -10.18
CA GLY A 187 9.40 -2.23 -10.59
C GLY A 187 8.44 -2.66 -9.49
N THR A 188 8.88 -2.60 -8.24
CA THR A 188 8.08 -2.89 -7.05
C THR A 188 7.03 -1.81 -6.82
N GLU A 189 7.37 -0.52 -6.89
CA GLU A 189 6.40 0.58 -6.80
C GLU A 189 5.26 0.44 -7.83
N VAL A 190 5.61 0.16 -9.10
CA VAL A 190 4.61 -0.04 -10.16
C VAL A 190 3.74 -1.25 -9.88
N PHE A 191 4.33 -2.35 -9.41
CA PHE A 191 3.57 -3.55 -9.02
C PHE A 191 2.57 -3.23 -7.91
N TRP A 192 3.00 -2.56 -6.83
CA TRP A 192 2.12 -2.18 -5.72
C TRP A 192 1.05 -1.18 -6.13
N ALA A 193 1.41 -0.19 -6.97
CA ALA A 193 0.46 0.77 -7.51
C ALA A 193 -0.65 0.10 -8.32
N VAL A 194 -0.35 -0.95 -9.09
CA VAL A 194 -1.34 -1.70 -9.89
C VAL A 194 -2.11 -2.70 -9.03
N ALA A 195 -1.40 -3.57 -8.32
CA ALA A 195 -1.99 -4.72 -7.64
C ALA A 195 -2.80 -4.32 -6.39
N PHE A 196 -2.38 -3.26 -5.69
CA PHE A 196 -3.01 -2.83 -4.45
C PHE A 196 -3.67 -1.47 -4.60
N HIS A 197 -2.90 -0.38 -4.79
CA HIS A 197 -3.49 0.97 -4.80
C HIS A 197 -4.63 1.14 -5.81
N SER A 198 -4.38 0.83 -7.09
CA SER A 198 -5.40 0.98 -8.12
C SER A 198 -6.58 0.04 -7.90
N THR A 199 -6.31 -1.22 -7.57
CA THR A 199 -7.35 -2.23 -7.39
C THR A 199 -8.25 -1.90 -6.20
N GLU A 200 -7.67 -1.54 -5.06
CA GLU A 200 -8.43 -1.16 -3.86
C GLU A 200 -9.22 0.12 -4.08
N GLN A 201 -8.62 1.17 -4.64
CA GLN A 201 -9.37 2.39 -5.00
C GLN A 201 -10.54 2.08 -5.94
N LEU A 202 -10.34 1.19 -6.93
CA LEU A 202 -11.39 0.80 -7.85
C LEU A 202 -12.54 0.07 -7.14
N THR A 203 -12.26 -0.69 -6.07
CA THR A 203 -13.33 -1.34 -5.30
C THR A 203 -14.28 -0.34 -4.65
N LEU A 204 -13.86 0.91 -4.39
CA LEU A 204 -14.76 1.95 -3.86
C LEU A 204 -15.92 2.31 -4.79
N ILE A 205 -15.85 1.93 -6.08
CA ILE A 205 -16.99 2.07 -7.00
C ILE A 205 -18.25 1.44 -6.40
N VAL A 206 -18.14 0.31 -5.70
CA VAL A 206 -19.31 -0.44 -5.18
C VAL A 206 -20.09 0.33 -4.12
N THR A 207 -19.46 1.31 -3.45
CA THR A 207 -20.12 2.13 -2.43
C THR A 207 -20.29 3.59 -2.87
N ARG A 208 -19.29 4.17 -3.53
CA ARG A 208 -19.32 5.57 -3.98
C ARG A 208 -20.39 5.83 -5.02
N VAL A 209 -20.55 4.92 -5.99
CA VAL A 209 -21.52 5.11 -7.07
C VAL A 209 -22.97 5.05 -6.56
N PRO A 210 -23.40 4.01 -5.81
CA PRO A 210 -24.74 4.02 -5.23
C PRO A 210 -24.97 5.19 -4.29
N ASN A 211 -23.96 5.60 -3.52
CA ASN A 211 -24.08 6.75 -2.63
C ASN A 211 -24.27 8.06 -3.40
N ALA A 212 -23.46 8.31 -4.44
CA ALA A 212 -23.58 9.49 -5.29
C ALA A 212 -24.96 9.56 -5.96
N PHE A 213 -25.43 8.43 -6.52
CA PHE A 213 -26.75 8.34 -7.13
C PHE A 213 -27.85 8.68 -6.12
N LEU A 214 -27.90 7.98 -4.99
CA LEU A 214 -28.97 8.10 -4.00
C LEU A 214 -28.97 9.47 -3.31
N THR A 215 -27.78 10.00 -3.01
CA THR A 215 -27.63 11.34 -2.45
C THR A 215 -28.12 12.39 -3.43
N THR A 216 -27.72 12.34 -4.70
CA THR A 216 -28.17 13.31 -5.70
C THR A 216 -29.67 13.16 -5.98
N LEU A 217 -30.19 11.94 -6.08
CA LEU A 217 -31.61 11.69 -6.24
C LEU A 217 -32.41 12.23 -5.04
N GLY A 218 -31.92 12.01 -3.82
CA GLY A 218 -32.52 12.49 -2.58
C GLY A 218 -32.43 14.01 -2.40
N ASN A 219 -31.45 14.67 -3.01
CA ASN A 219 -31.31 16.12 -2.90
C ASN A 219 -32.06 16.87 -4.01
N THR A 220 -32.28 16.24 -5.16
CA THR A 220 -32.78 16.93 -6.36
C THR A 220 -34.13 16.40 -6.87
N GLY A 221 -34.49 15.15 -6.54
CA GLY A 221 -35.61 14.45 -7.17
C GLY A 221 -35.41 14.13 -8.66
N ASP A 222 -34.24 14.43 -9.23
CA ASP A 222 -33.95 14.36 -10.66
C ASP A 222 -33.05 13.15 -10.98
N VAL A 223 -33.61 12.17 -11.70
CA VAL A 223 -32.91 10.95 -12.10
C VAL A 223 -31.76 11.25 -13.07
N GLY A 224 -31.92 12.23 -13.97
CA GLY A 224 -30.88 12.63 -14.91
C GLY A 224 -29.65 13.19 -14.19
N LYS A 225 -29.86 14.08 -13.22
CA LYS A 225 -28.78 14.58 -12.34
C LYS A 225 -28.14 13.47 -11.52
N ALA A 226 -28.92 12.53 -11.01
CA ALA A 226 -28.40 11.38 -10.27
C ALA A 226 -27.51 10.48 -11.13
N VAL A 227 -27.91 10.21 -12.38
CA VAL A 227 -27.07 9.46 -13.34
C VAL A 227 -25.79 10.23 -13.68
N GLN A 228 -25.87 11.56 -13.84
CA GLN A 228 -24.68 12.39 -14.06
C GLN A 228 -23.71 12.32 -12.86
N ALA A 229 -24.23 12.37 -11.63
CA ALA A 229 -23.44 12.23 -10.41
C ALA A 229 -22.76 10.85 -10.31
N THR A 230 -23.45 9.78 -10.74
CA THR A 230 -22.85 8.46 -10.90
C THR A 230 -21.67 8.49 -11.88
N GLY A 231 -21.86 9.08 -13.06
CA GLY A 231 -20.79 9.19 -14.06
C GLY A 231 -19.57 9.95 -13.52
N ALA A 232 -19.80 11.04 -12.80
CA ALA A 232 -18.75 11.79 -12.12
C ALA A 232 -18.03 10.94 -11.06
N ALA A 233 -18.77 10.21 -10.21
CA ALA A 233 -18.19 9.35 -9.17
C ALA A 233 -17.33 8.21 -9.75
N VAL A 234 -17.76 7.60 -10.87
CA VAL A 234 -16.96 6.62 -11.62
C VAL A 234 -15.68 7.27 -12.14
N GLY A 235 -15.80 8.41 -12.82
CA GLY A 235 -14.66 9.12 -13.39
C GLY A 235 -13.62 9.51 -12.34
N THR A 236 -14.07 10.05 -11.20
CA THR A 236 -13.21 10.37 -10.06
C THR A 236 -12.51 9.12 -9.52
N THR A 237 -13.23 8.03 -9.32
CA THR A 237 -12.64 6.81 -8.74
C THR A 237 -11.60 6.17 -9.67
N ILE A 238 -11.83 6.17 -11.00
CA ILE A 238 -10.84 5.73 -11.99
C ILE A 238 -9.63 6.67 -12.01
N SER A 239 -9.86 7.99 -11.95
CA SER A 239 -8.77 8.97 -11.92
C SER A 239 -7.89 8.77 -10.68
N GLU A 240 -8.51 8.58 -9.52
CA GLU A 240 -7.82 8.29 -8.26
C GLU A 240 -7.08 6.94 -8.31
N SER A 241 -7.65 5.91 -8.96
CA SER A 241 -7.00 4.59 -9.05
C SER A 241 -5.77 4.58 -9.97
N VAL A 242 -5.75 5.43 -11.02
CA VAL A 242 -4.63 5.53 -11.97
C VAL A 242 -3.52 6.46 -11.47
N ALA A 243 -3.81 7.40 -10.57
CA ALA A 243 -2.83 8.36 -10.08
C ALA A 243 -1.56 7.70 -9.48
N PRO A 244 -1.63 6.67 -8.62
CA PRO A 244 -0.47 5.98 -8.08
C PRO A 244 0.40 5.31 -9.16
N ILE A 245 -0.23 4.75 -10.22
CA ILE A 245 0.50 4.13 -11.32
C ILE A 245 1.32 5.18 -12.07
N ARG A 246 0.71 6.33 -12.36
CA ARG A 246 1.41 7.45 -13.00
C ARG A 246 2.56 7.94 -12.14
N ASP A 247 2.33 8.03 -10.84
CA ASP A 247 3.29 8.50 -9.86
C ASP A 247 4.53 7.57 -9.82
N ALA A 248 4.33 6.26 -9.65
CA ALA A 248 5.40 5.25 -9.70
C ALA A 248 6.17 5.27 -11.04
N LEU A 249 5.49 5.54 -12.16
CA LEU A 249 6.12 5.63 -13.48
C LEU A 249 6.89 6.93 -13.74
N SER A 250 6.67 7.98 -12.94
CA SER A 250 7.21 9.32 -13.20
C SER A 250 8.16 9.82 -12.11
N LYS A 251 7.98 9.40 -10.86
CA LYS A 251 8.89 9.76 -9.77
C LYS A 251 10.27 9.12 -9.97
N PRO A 252 11.35 9.89 -9.79
CA PRO A 252 12.70 9.36 -9.84
C PRO A 252 13.06 8.68 -8.50
N ILE A 253 13.73 7.52 -8.58
CA ILE A 253 14.32 6.88 -7.40
C ILE A 253 15.71 7.48 -7.16
N PRO A 254 15.97 8.11 -6.00
CA PRO A 254 17.25 8.74 -5.72
C PRO A 254 18.35 7.70 -5.50
N ILE A 255 19.41 7.77 -6.30
CA ILE A 255 20.60 6.92 -6.13
C ILE A 255 21.59 7.62 -5.21
N THR A 256 21.97 6.95 -4.11
CA THR A 256 23.02 7.40 -3.21
C THR A 256 24.28 6.58 -3.50
N PRO A 257 25.31 7.14 -4.18
CA PRO A 257 26.53 6.39 -4.47
C PRO A 257 27.15 5.87 -3.19
N ARG A 258 27.55 4.60 -3.17
CA ARG A 258 28.30 4.04 -2.04
C ARG A 258 29.62 4.81 -1.95
N ALA A 259 29.92 5.39 -0.78
CA ALA A 259 31.24 5.95 -0.53
C ALA A 259 32.26 4.82 -0.74
N ALA A 260 33.22 5.02 -1.65
CA ALA A 260 34.33 4.11 -1.79
C ALA A 260 34.99 4.00 -0.41
N ALA A 261 35.12 2.78 0.12
CA ALA A 261 35.89 2.57 1.33
C ALA A 261 37.30 3.14 1.07
N ILE A 262 37.66 4.20 1.78
CA ILE A 262 39.04 4.67 1.81
C ILE A 262 39.80 3.55 2.50
N THR A 263 40.48 2.71 1.73
CA THR A 263 41.55 1.88 2.25
C THR A 263 42.59 2.86 2.81
N PRO A 264 42.88 2.87 4.12
CA PRO A 264 44.02 3.62 4.62
C PRO A 264 45.27 2.91 4.09
N ASP A 265 45.75 3.34 2.92
CA ASP A 265 47.06 2.95 2.43
C ASP A 265 48.08 3.44 3.47
N THR A 266 48.61 2.47 4.20
CA THR A 266 49.66 2.67 5.16
C THR A 266 50.95 2.82 4.38
N THR A 267 51.20 4.04 3.86
CA THR A 267 52.51 4.39 3.32
C THR A 267 53.02 5.63 4.03
N THR A 268 53.69 5.36 5.15
CA THR A 268 54.64 6.26 5.79
C THR A 268 55.69 6.70 4.76
N ILE A 269 55.67 7.97 4.33
CA ILE A 269 56.90 8.67 3.92
C ILE A 269 56.91 10.04 4.59
N GLU A 270 57.58 10.02 5.75
CA GLU A 270 58.61 10.94 6.21
C GLU A 270 58.62 12.38 5.64
N SER A 271 58.41 13.30 6.57
CA SER A 271 58.66 14.73 6.45
C SER A 271 60.12 15.02 6.13
N LYS A 272 60.39 15.79 5.06
CA LYS A 272 61.59 16.62 5.00
C LYS A 272 61.26 18.01 4.46
N ALA A 273 61.17 18.95 5.40
CA ALA A 273 61.15 20.38 5.14
C ALA A 273 62.49 20.84 4.54
N THR A 274 62.45 21.61 3.45
CA THR A 274 63.45 22.65 3.17
C THR A 274 62.77 23.72 2.31
N GLY A 275 62.60 24.92 2.86
CA GLY A 275 61.99 26.05 2.15
C GLY A 275 63.00 26.89 1.36
N LYS A 276 62.52 27.61 0.34
CA LYS A 276 62.88 29.00 0.03
C LYS A 276 61.98 29.61 -1.08
N ALA A 277 61.33 30.73 -0.73
CA ALA A 277 60.89 31.94 -1.48
C ALA A 277 60.83 31.91 -3.04
N THR A 278 59.93 32.59 -3.77
CA THR A 278 59.45 33.99 -3.66
C THR A 278 58.39 34.28 -4.76
N GLY A 279 57.42 35.20 -4.52
CA GLY A 279 56.65 35.94 -5.56
C GLY A 279 55.12 35.90 -5.39
N LYS A 280 54.46 36.77 -4.60
CA LYS A 280 53.80 38.07 -4.97
C LYS A 280 52.89 37.96 -6.22
N ALA A 281 51.61 38.38 -6.25
CA ALA A 281 50.92 39.39 -5.46
C ALA A 281 49.36 39.35 -5.59
N THR A 282 48.71 39.90 -4.54
CA THR A 282 47.48 40.76 -4.48
C THR A 282 46.04 40.21 -4.63
N GLU A 283 45.30 40.39 -3.50
CA GLU A 283 43.92 40.92 -3.32
C GLU A 283 42.72 40.18 -3.96
N ALA A 284 41.56 40.01 -3.31
CA ALA A 284 40.96 40.77 -2.22
C ALA A 284 40.08 39.89 -1.30
N ILE A 285 40.13 40.20 -0.01
CA ILE A 285 39.18 39.79 1.01
C ILE A 285 38.00 40.78 0.98
N LYS A 286 36.77 40.27 0.86
CA LYS A 286 35.58 40.99 1.32
C LYS A 286 34.80 40.09 2.26
N ALA A 287 34.80 40.47 3.53
CA ALA A 287 34.05 39.82 4.59
C ALA A 287 32.71 40.53 4.86
N THR A 288 31.74 39.69 5.27
CA THR A 288 30.53 39.93 6.09
C THR A 288 29.32 40.67 5.49
N PRO A 289 28.06 40.41 5.96
CA PRO A 289 27.68 39.67 7.18
C PRO A 289 26.66 38.52 7.03
N GLN A 290 26.69 37.63 8.03
CA GLN A 290 25.63 36.66 8.34
C GLN A 290 24.30 37.39 8.63
N THR A 291 23.26 37.07 7.86
CA THR A 291 21.88 37.38 8.22
C THR A 291 21.25 36.13 8.82
N LYS A 292 20.98 36.18 10.13
CA LYS A 292 20.07 35.27 10.83
C LYS A 292 18.71 35.29 10.13
N VAL A 293 18.19 34.11 9.76
CA VAL A 293 16.78 33.93 9.39
C VAL A 293 16.13 32.99 10.42
N PRO A 294 14.93 33.30 10.91
CA PRO A 294 14.38 32.72 12.13
C PRO A 294 13.74 31.36 11.90
N THR A 295 13.90 30.48 12.89
CA THR A 295 13.07 29.28 13.12
C THR A 295 11.61 29.70 13.27
N VAL A 296 10.78 29.42 12.26
CA VAL A 296 9.32 29.47 12.37
C VAL A 296 8.83 28.04 12.60
N ARG A 297 8.32 27.82 13.81
CA ARG A 297 7.62 26.62 14.28
C ARG A 297 6.12 26.83 13.98
N PRO A 298 5.44 25.98 13.20
CA PRO A 298 3.99 25.99 13.16
C PRO A 298 3.46 25.20 14.36
N ASP A 299 2.92 25.95 15.31
CA ASP A 299 2.11 25.46 16.42
C ASP A 299 0.75 25.02 15.85
N LEU A 300 0.43 23.73 15.93
CA LEU A 300 -0.92 23.22 15.69
C LEU A 300 -1.28 22.26 16.82
N THR A 301 -1.67 22.85 17.95
CA THR A 301 -2.53 22.23 18.97
C THR A 301 -3.80 21.65 18.35
N PRO A 302 -4.10 20.34 18.50
CA PRO A 302 -5.45 19.83 18.34
C PRO A 302 -6.23 20.11 19.63
N LYS A 303 -7.27 20.95 19.53
CA LYS A 303 -8.29 21.09 20.57
C LYS A 303 -9.03 19.77 20.73
N GLN A 304 -8.69 19.03 21.78
CA GLN A 304 -9.45 17.88 22.25
C GLN A 304 -10.72 18.40 22.94
N THR A 305 -11.87 18.36 22.26
CA THR A 305 -13.15 18.64 22.89
C THR A 305 -13.61 17.38 23.63
N THR A 306 -13.31 17.32 24.93
CA THR A 306 -13.87 16.32 25.84
C THR A 306 -15.33 16.68 26.11
N MET A 307 -16.27 15.99 25.47
CA MET A 307 -17.66 15.95 25.93
C MET A 307 -17.88 14.59 26.59
N LEU A 308 -17.67 14.59 27.91
CA LEU A 308 -18.03 13.52 28.83
C LEU A 308 -19.56 13.52 28.99
N THR A 309 -20.24 12.58 28.33
CA THR A 309 -21.64 12.25 28.61
C THR A 309 -21.74 10.81 29.10
N LYS A 310 -21.82 10.65 30.43
CA LYS A 310 -22.50 9.52 31.11
C LYS A 310 -24.00 9.64 30.77
N PRO A 311 -24.82 8.57 30.58
CA PRO A 311 -25.18 7.56 31.61
C PRO A 311 -25.71 6.22 31.00
N PRO A 312 -26.49 5.35 31.69
CA PRO A 312 -26.58 4.99 33.11
C PRO A 312 -26.18 3.52 33.39
N VAL A 313 -26.05 3.20 34.68
CA VAL A 313 -26.05 1.83 35.20
C VAL A 313 -27.44 1.23 34.98
N LEU A 314 -27.51 0.06 34.33
CA LEU A 314 -28.66 -0.84 34.43
C LEU A 314 -28.17 -2.22 34.82
N MET A 315 -28.52 -2.64 36.03
CA MET A 315 -28.51 -4.02 36.42
C MET A 315 -29.59 -4.77 35.65
N SER A 316 -29.24 -5.92 35.06
CA SER A 316 -30.06 -7.15 35.07
C SER A 316 -29.28 -8.28 34.39
N LYS A 317 -29.11 -9.36 35.13
CA LYS A 317 -28.62 -10.66 34.68
C LYS A 317 -29.80 -11.42 34.04
N PRO A 318 -29.59 -12.18 32.96
CA PRO A 318 -30.42 -13.35 32.70
C PRO A 318 -29.60 -14.64 32.65
N ASP A 319 -30.20 -15.68 33.20
CA ASP A 319 -29.74 -17.07 33.21
C ASP A 319 -29.67 -17.72 31.80
N PRO A 320 -28.91 -18.82 31.66
CA PRO A 320 -28.66 -19.46 30.37
C PRO A 320 -29.78 -20.44 30.02
N GLY A 321 -30.34 -20.35 28.81
CA GLY A 321 -31.21 -21.41 28.30
C GLY A 321 -31.93 -21.08 26.99
N LEU A 322 -31.80 -22.03 26.05
CA LEU A 322 -32.63 -22.27 24.85
C LEU A 322 -32.23 -21.54 23.56
N SER A 323 -31.50 -22.29 22.72
CA SER A 323 -31.33 -22.04 21.28
C SER A 323 -32.60 -22.35 20.49
N PRO A 324 -32.93 -21.54 19.48
CA PRO A 324 -33.56 -22.06 18.27
C PRO A 324 -32.72 -21.75 17.03
N THR A 325 -32.45 -22.82 16.28
CA THR A 325 -31.75 -22.82 15.00
C THR A 325 -32.62 -22.15 13.93
N ALA A 326 -32.41 -20.87 13.64
CA ALA A 326 -33.05 -20.18 12.53
C ALA A 326 -32.03 -19.97 11.39
N LYS A 327 -32.32 -20.58 10.22
CA LYS A 327 -31.56 -20.39 8.97
C LYS A 327 -31.57 -18.91 8.56
N GLN A 328 -30.39 -18.31 8.48
CA GLN A 328 -30.18 -16.98 7.91
C GLN A 328 -30.57 -16.96 6.41
N PRO A 329 -31.40 -16.01 5.94
CA PRO A 329 -31.60 -15.81 4.51
C PRO A 329 -30.36 -15.14 3.90
N ASN A 330 -29.81 -15.78 2.85
CA ASN A 330 -28.61 -15.32 2.17
C ASN A 330 -28.94 -14.16 1.21
N VAL A 331 -28.81 -12.93 1.70
CA VAL A 331 -29.15 -11.68 0.99
C VAL A 331 -28.18 -11.38 -0.19
N MET A 332 -27.04 -12.08 -0.27
CA MET A 332 -26.03 -11.88 -1.32
C MET A 332 -26.42 -12.47 -2.69
N ARG A 333 -27.47 -13.31 -2.79
CA ARG A 333 -27.85 -13.95 -4.06
C ARG A 333 -28.63 -13.05 -5.01
N GLY A 334 -29.19 -11.94 -4.52
CA GLY A 334 -30.02 -11.02 -5.31
C GLY A 334 -29.23 -9.94 -6.07
N LEU A 335 -28.11 -9.48 -5.51
CA LEU A 335 -27.39 -8.33 -6.05
C LEU A 335 -26.60 -8.66 -7.33
N GLY A 336 -26.08 -9.88 -7.46
CA GLY A 336 -25.39 -10.35 -8.67
C GLY A 336 -26.30 -10.51 -9.89
N GLY A 337 -27.60 -10.74 -9.69
CA GLY A 337 -28.58 -10.89 -10.78
C GLY A 337 -29.02 -9.55 -11.39
N ALA A 338 -29.04 -8.48 -10.57
CA ALA A 338 -29.45 -7.15 -11.02
C ALA A 338 -28.36 -6.48 -11.89
N ILE A 339 -27.08 -6.67 -11.57
CA ILE A 339 -25.96 -6.07 -12.31
C ILE A 339 -25.84 -6.70 -13.71
N LYS A 340 -26.09 -8.01 -13.85
CA LYS A 340 -26.10 -8.70 -15.16
C LYS A 340 -27.26 -8.30 -16.08
N LYS A 341 -28.33 -7.73 -15.53
CA LYS A 341 -29.46 -7.22 -16.33
C LYS A 341 -29.28 -5.78 -16.81
N VAL A 342 -28.43 -4.99 -16.15
CA VAL A 342 -28.19 -3.58 -16.49
C VAL A 342 -27.00 -3.42 -17.44
N LEU A 343 -25.97 -4.28 -17.35
CA LEU A 343 -24.93 -4.40 -18.38
C LEU A 343 -25.36 -5.49 -19.39
N GLY A 344 -26.07 -5.07 -20.44
CA GLY A 344 -26.45 -5.95 -21.54
C GLY A 344 -25.26 -6.68 -22.17
N ASP A 345 -25.54 -7.84 -22.77
CA ASP A 345 -24.65 -8.70 -23.55
C ASP A 345 -23.87 -7.92 -24.63
N VAL A 346 -22.73 -7.36 -24.24
CA VAL A 346 -21.67 -6.90 -25.16
C VAL A 346 -20.51 -7.89 -25.06
N SER A 347 -20.77 -9.16 -25.40
CA SER A 347 -19.70 -10.14 -25.62
C SER A 347 -20.18 -11.23 -26.56
N GLY A 348 -20.30 -10.88 -27.84
CA GLY A 348 -20.77 -11.79 -28.88
C GLY A 348 -20.31 -11.43 -30.29
N LYS A 349 -19.10 -10.87 -30.47
CA LYS A 349 -18.45 -10.83 -31.79
C LYS A 349 -16.98 -11.20 -31.67
N LYS A 350 -16.70 -12.43 -32.07
CA LYS A 350 -15.37 -13.02 -32.28
C LYS A 350 -14.59 -12.14 -33.27
N PRO A 351 -13.35 -11.71 -32.98
CA PRO A 351 -12.52 -11.10 -34.01
C PRO A 351 -12.12 -12.16 -35.03
N SER A 352 -12.44 -11.91 -36.30
CA SER A 352 -11.93 -12.66 -37.44
C SER A 352 -10.40 -12.55 -37.46
N GLY A 353 -9.72 -13.69 -37.60
CA GLY A 353 -8.27 -13.76 -37.68
C GLY A 353 -7.71 -13.08 -38.95
N PRO A 354 -6.38 -12.85 -38.99
CA PRO A 354 -5.74 -12.10 -40.06
C PRO A 354 -5.78 -12.86 -41.41
N ASP A 355 -6.13 -12.13 -42.46
CA ASP A 355 -6.16 -12.61 -43.84
C ASP A 355 -4.77 -13.08 -44.31
N LYS A 356 -4.75 -14.23 -44.99
CA LYS A 356 -3.57 -14.78 -45.69
C LYS A 356 -3.11 -13.81 -46.79
N PRO A 357 -1.79 -13.63 -47.00
CA PRO A 357 -1.31 -12.86 -48.14
C PRO A 357 -1.56 -13.60 -49.47
N ALA A 358 -2.07 -12.85 -50.45
CA ALA A 358 -2.33 -13.31 -51.80
C ALA A 358 -1.04 -13.73 -52.52
N LYS A 359 -1.12 -14.89 -53.17
CA LYS A 359 -0.09 -15.48 -54.03
C LYS A 359 0.07 -14.59 -55.27
N LYS A 360 1.24 -13.99 -55.44
CA LYS A 360 1.63 -13.25 -56.65
C LYS A 360 1.77 -14.27 -57.80
N ALA A 361 1.01 -14.07 -58.86
CA ALA A 361 1.17 -14.81 -60.11
C ALA A 361 2.49 -14.37 -60.78
N THR A 362 3.38 -15.33 -61.02
CA THR A 362 4.48 -15.24 -61.98
C THR A 362 3.89 -15.38 -63.38
N GLY A 363 4.09 -14.37 -64.23
CA GLY A 363 4.13 -14.58 -65.67
C GLY A 363 5.52 -15.09 -66.02
N ASP A 364 5.57 -16.30 -66.57
CA ASP A 364 6.01 -16.62 -67.94
C ASP A 364 5.79 -18.12 -68.20
#